data_AF-A0A518AZ62-F1
#
_entry.id   AF-A0A518AZ62-F1
#
_cell.length_a   1.000
_cell.length_b   1.000
_cell.length_c   1.000
_cell.angle_alpha   90.00
_cell.angle_beta   90.00
_cell.angle_gamma   90.00
#
_symmetry.space_group_name_H-M   'P 1'
#
loop_
_entity.id
_entity.type
_entity.pdbx_description
1 polymer ?
#
loop_
_entity_poly.entity_id
_entity_poly.type
_entity_poly.pdbx_seq_one_letter_code
_entity_poly.pdbx_strand_id
1 'polypeptide(L)'
;MPVAEIVKTTPIQRSDRVEQIETMFDLPRSDRFERRWTIDLPLEDRDWRIGLIVGPSGSGKSTLVRELFADAVMNEFAWPAHRSLVDGFPEHLRLDEITRLLARVGLGSPPSWRQPFDTLSTGERFRANLARALASDPERLVVDEFTSNLDRRVARYASSAIAKTIRERRTRLVAATCHDDVSAWLCPDWIVDMARLSFRWRSLRRRPAIELEIHRCDRGEWKRFAPHHYLSGTLNPSARCFLGVVEESAAAFCAVVHQPHPRRSGWREHRTVCLPDFQGVGIGTALSDMIASLYHATGKPFRSVTAHPALIDHRVRSNDWRLRRRASRTQQPKLASLARSWSGVRRTAAFEYVGAARPLEAKQLGIVRGEAKVVSR
;
A
#
# COMPACT_ATOMS: atom_id res chain seq x y z
N MET A 1 -19.67 -32.33 2.71
CA MET A 1 -19.20 -31.12 2.02
C MET A 1 -20.09 -29.98 2.45
N PRO A 2 -19.57 -28.89 3.05
CA PRO A 2 -20.42 -27.80 3.48
C PRO A 2 -20.93 -27.05 2.25
N VAL A 3 -22.11 -27.48 1.81
CA VAL A 3 -22.89 -26.82 0.79
C VAL A 3 -23.56 -25.62 1.45
N ALA A 4 -23.21 -24.41 1.02
CA ALA A 4 -23.96 -23.22 1.41
C ALA A 4 -25.20 -23.14 0.50
N GLU A 5 -26.32 -23.66 0.98
CA GLU A 5 -27.62 -23.37 0.39
C GLU A 5 -28.11 -22.02 0.93
N ILE A 6 -28.15 -21.02 0.06
CA ILE A 6 -28.59 -19.68 0.43
C ILE A 6 -29.95 -19.45 -0.20
N VAL A 7 -30.97 -19.42 0.65
CA VAL A 7 -32.34 -19.08 0.28
C VAL A 7 -32.65 -17.71 0.87
N LYS A 8 -32.76 -16.69 0.01
CA LYS A 8 -33.26 -15.38 0.44
C LYS A 8 -34.72 -15.26 0.02
N THR A 9 -35.62 -15.30 0.99
CA THR A 9 -37.05 -15.08 0.80
C THR A 9 -37.45 -13.74 1.40
N THR A 10 -37.99 -12.85 0.58
CA THR A 10 -38.53 -11.55 1.02
C THR A 10 -40.03 -11.50 0.70
N PRO A 11 -40.91 -11.14 1.65
CA PRO A 11 -42.33 -10.93 1.33
C PRO A 11 -42.51 -9.73 0.40
N ILE A 12 -43.40 -9.85 -0.58
CA ILE A 12 -43.75 -8.76 -1.48
C ILE A 12 -44.95 -8.02 -0.87
N GLN A 13 -44.77 -6.75 -0.51
CA GLN A 13 -45.88 -5.91 -0.07
C GLN A 13 -46.77 -5.59 -1.27
N ARG A 14 -48.01 -6.07 -1.24
CA ARG A 14 -49.01 -5.82 -2.28
C ARG A 14 -49.42 -4.35 -2.24
N SER A 15 -49.11 -3.63 -3.30
CA SER A 15 -49.56 -2.25 -3.52
C SER A 15 -50.10 -2.14 -4.94
N ASP A 16 -50.98 -1.18 -5.20
CA ASP A 16 -51.57 -0.96 -6.52
C ASP A 16 -50.51 -0.85 -7.62
N ARG A 17 -49.35 -0.26 -7.29
CA ARG A 17 -48.19 -0.17 -8.21
C ARG A 17 -47.58 -1.53 -8.55
N VAL A 18 -47.49 -2.45 -7.59
CA VAL A 18 -47.00 -3.82 -7.83
C VAL A 18 -47.99 -4.56 -8.73
N GLU A 19 -49.29 -4.44 -8.48
CA GLU A 19 -50.31 -5.10 -9.31
C GLU A 19 -50.36 -4.54 -10.74
N GLN A 20 -50.19 -3.22 -10.88
CA GLN A 20 -50.09 -2.58 -12.20
C GLN A 20 -48.85 -3.05 -12.96
N ILE A 21 -47.69 -3.17 -12.30
CA ILE A 21 -46.47 -3.70 -12.95
C ILE A 21 -46.64 -5.17 -13.34
N GLU A 22 -47.21 -5.99 -12.46
CA GLU A 22 -47.49 -7.40 -12.77
C GLU A 22 -48.41 -7.54 -13.98
N THR A 23 -49.44 -6.70 -14.07
CA THR A 23 -50.38 -6.70 -15.19
C THR A 23 -49.77 -6.11 -16.46
N MET A 24 -48.99 -5.03 -16.34
CA MET A 24 -48.39 -4.32 -17.47
C MET A 24 -47.33 -5.17 -18.20
N PHE A 25 -46.66 -6.06 -17.48
CA PHE A 25 -45.57 -6.89 -18.01
C PHE A 25 -45.85 -8.40 -17.91
N ASP A 26 -47.09 -8.82 -17.67
CA ASP A 26 -47.52 -10.21 -17.50
C ASP A 26 -46.64 -11.03 -16.53
N LEU A 27 -46.23 -10.41 -15.41
CA LEU A 27 -45.43 -11.09 -14.40
C LEU A 27 -46.31 -12.00 -13.54
N PRO A 28 -45.87 -13.24 -13.25
CA PRO A 28 -46.63 -14.15 -12.41
C PRO A 28 -46.79 -13.56 -11.01
N ARG A 29 -48.03 -13.58 -10.51
CA ARG A 29 -48.34 -13.14 -9.14
C ARG A 29 -47.55 -13.96 -8.14
N SER A 30 -46.84 -13.28 -7.25
CA SER A 30 -46.14 -13.91 -6.14
C SER A 30 -46.26 -13.08 -4.88
N ASP A 31 -46.50 -13.75 -3.75
CA ASP A 31 -46.50 -13.12 -2.42
C ASP A 31 -45.08 -13.03 -1.83
N ARG A 32 -44.11 -13.69 -2.48
CA ARG A 32 -42.73 -13.80 -2.01
C ARG A 32 -41.75 -13.73 -3.16
N PHE A 33 -40.67 -13.00 -2.94
CA PHE A 33 -39.51 -13.03 -3.81
C PHE A 33 -38.48 -13.98 -3.22
N GLU A 34 -38.22 -15.11 -3.89
CA GLU A 34 -37.21 -16.08 -3.48
C GLU A 34 -36.03 -16.07 -4.47
N ARG A 35 -34.81 -15.95 -3.95
CA ARG A 35 -33.59 -16.32 -4.68
C ARG A 35 -32.91 -17.46 -3.97
N ARG A 36 -32.71 -18.57 -4.69
CA ARG A 36 -31.97 -19.73 -4.23
C ARG A 36 -30.74 -19.93 -5.10
N TRP A 37 -29.59 -20.07 -4.47
CA TRP A 37 -28.40 -20.62 -5.11
C TRP A 37 -27.66 -21.51 -4.12
N THR A 38 -26.97 -22.48 -4.68
CA THR A 38 -26.21 -23.48 -3.94
C THR A 38 -24.77 -23.39 -4.40
N ILE A 39 -23.84 -23.19 -3.45
CA ILE A 39 -22.41 -23.19 -3.76
C ILE A 39 -21.66 -24.06 -2.75
N ASP A 40 -20.79 -24.92 -3.28
CA ASP A 40 -19.91 -25.74 -2.47
C ASP A 40 -18.72 -24.90 -1.99
N LEU A 41 -18.51 -24.83 -0.68
CA LEU A 41 -17.48 -24.01 -0.04
C LEU A 41 -16.67 -24.85 0.94
N PRO A 42 -15.75 -25.70 0.44
CA PRO A 42 -14.95 -26.60 1.26
C PRO A 42 -13.84 -25.87 2.04
N LEU A 43 -14.14 -24.76 2.71
CA LEU A 43 -13.17 -23.88 3.39
C LEU A 43 -12.44 -24.56 4.56
N GLU A 44 -12.97 -25.67 5.05
CA GLU A 44 -12.39 -26.48 6.13
C GLU A 44 -11.31 -27.46 5.62
N ASP A 45 -11.30 -27.75 4.32
CA ASP A 45 -10.40 -28.76 3.74
C ASP A 45 -8.92 -28.34 3.77
N ARG A 46 -8.63 -27.03 3.83
CA ARG A 46 -7.26 -26.48 3.80
C ARG A 46 -7.16 -25.21 4.63
N ASP A 47 -6.00 -24.97 5.25
CA ASP A 47 -5.73 -23.68 5.88
C ASP A 47 -5.62 -22.57 4.82
N TRP A 48 -6.12 -21.39 5.18
CA TRP A 48 -6.15 -20.23 4.29
C TRP A 48 -6.02 -18.94 5.10
N ARG A 49 -5.48 -17.92 4.43
CA ARG A 49 -5.32 -16.56 4.96
C ARG A 49 -6.19 -15.56 4.24
N ILE A 50 -6.41 -15.75 2.94
CA ILE A 50 -7.10 -14.78 2.10
C ILE A 50 -8.12 -15.48 1.22
N GLY A 51 -9.38 -15.11 1.34
CA GLY A 51 -10.48 -15.48 0.46
C GLY A 51 -10.93 -14.33 -0.42
N LEU A 52 -11.44 -14.64 -1.61
CA LEU A 52 -11.99 -13.65 -2.53
C LEU A 52 -13.33 -14.11 -3.10
N ILE A 53 -14.34 -13.25 -3.00
CA ILE A 53 -15.66 -13.43 -3.62
C ILE A 53 -15.76 -12.40 -4.76
N VAL A 54 -15.81 -12.86 -6.01
CA VAL A 54 -15.95 -12.01 -7.19
C VAL A 54 -17.29 -12.22 -7.89
N GLY A 55 -17.76 -11.19 -8.58
CA GLY A 55 -18.97 -11.29 -9.41
C GLY A 55 -19.60 -9.92 -9.69
N PRO A 56 -20.43 -9.81 -10.73
CA PRO A 56 -21.04 -8.53 -11.14
C PRO A 56 -21.93 -7.94 -10.04
N SER A 57 -22.30 -6.67 -10.18
CA SER A 57 -23.28 -6.07 -9.27
C SER A 57 -24.59 -6.87 -9.29
N GLY A 58 -25.24 -7.03 -8.13
CA GLY A 58 -26.47 -7.82 -8.01
C GLY A 58 -26.32 -9.35 -8.03
N SER A 59 -25.11 -9.90 -8.21
CA SER A 59 -24.84 -11.35 -8.22
C SER A 59 -24.97 -12.05 -6.87
N GLY A 60 -25.22 -11.33 -5.77
CA GLY A 60 -25.41 -11.93 -4.45
C GLY A 60 -24.20 -11.97 -3.54
N LYS A 61 -23.05 -11.37 -3.92
CA LYS A 61 -21.84 -11.27 -3.08
C LYS A 61 -22.12 -10.83 -1.64
N SER A 62 -22.79 -9.69 -1.46
CA SER A 62 -23.13 -9.17 -0.14
C SER A 62 -24.09 -10.08 0.63
N THR A 63 -24.93 -10.85 -0.08
CA THR A 63 -25.77 -11.85 0.56
C THR A 63 -24.92 -13.02 1.05
N LEU A 64 -24.02 -13.56 0.22
CA LEU A 64 -23.07 -14.60 0.62
C LEU A 64 -22.22 -14.17 1.84
N VAL A 65 -21.73 -12.93 1.83
CA VAL A 65 -20.99 -12.34 2.96
C VAL A 65 -21.83 -12.30 4.23
N ARG A 66 -23.08 -11.84 4.14
CA ARG A 66 -23.98 -11.77 5.30
C ARG A 66 -24.35 -13.15 5.86
N GLU A 67 -24.61 -14.13 5.01
CA GLU A 67 -24.98 -15.47 5.49
C GLU A 67 -23.81 -16.22 6.14
N LEU A 68 -22.59 -16.08 5.60
CA LEU A 68 -21.44 -16.91 6.02
C LEU A 68 -20.45 -16.21 6.94
N PHE A 69 -20.40 -14.88 6.93
CA PHE A 69 -19.35 -14.12 7.59
C PHE A 69 -19.85 -12.83 8.26
N ALA A 70 -21.14 -12.75 8.63
CA ALA A 70 -21.73 -11.58 9.28
C ALA A 70 -20.99 -11.14 10.55
N ASP A 71 -20.41 -12.08 11.30
CA ASP A 71 -19.68 -11.86 12.54
C ASP A 71 -18.36 -11.07 12.36
N ALA A 72 -17.83 -11.04 11.14
CA ALA A 72 -16.50 -10.49 10.85
C ALA A 72 -16.52 -9.35 9.81
N VAL A 73 -17.71 -8.89 9.39
CA VAL A 73 -17.83 -7.76 8.45
C VAL A 73 -17.23 -6.49 9.06
N MET A 74 -16.34 -5.85 8.30
CA MET A 74 -15.73 -4.58 8.65
C MET A 74 -16.82 -3.52 8.74
N ASN A 75 -17.10 -3.10 9.97
CA ASN A 75 -18.03 -2.02 10.23
C ASN A 75 -17.47 -0.67 9.78
N GLU A 76 -18.37 0.28 9.52
CA GLU A 76 -17.98 1.67 9.39
C GLU A 76 -17.46 2.19 10.74
N PHE A 77 -16.32 2.85 10.70
CA PHE A 77 -15.72 3.43 11.90
C PHE A 77 -16.16 4.89 12.05
N ALA A 78 -16.63 5.26 13.25
CA ALA A 78 -16.77 6.65 13.63
C ALA A 78 -15.37 7.27 13.81
N TRP A 79 -14.98 8.17 12.92
CA TRP A 79 -13.74 8.93 13.03
C TRP A 79 -13.99 10.27 13.75
N PRO A 80 -13.10 10.69 14.66
CA PRO A 80 -13.28 11.96 15.37
C PRO A 80 -13.20 13.13 14.38
N ALA A 81 -14.25 13.97 14.36
CA ALA A 81 -14.29 15.16 13.53
C ALA A 81 -13.16 16.14 13.91
N HIS A 82 -12.56 16.77 12.90
CA HIS A 82 -11.50 17.79 13.03
C HIS A 82 -10.22 17.36 13.78
N ARG A 83 -10.10 16.09 14.18
CA ARG A 83 -8.88 15.53 14.75
C ARG A 83 -8.04 14.83 13.70
N SER A 84 -6.76 14.59 14.00
CA SER A 84 -5.89 13.92 13.05
C SER A 84 -6.27 12.45 12.89
N LEU A 85 -5.94 11.87 11.74
CA LEU A 85 -6.17 10.46 11.47
C LEU A 85 -5.58 9.56 12.56
N VAL A 86 -4.39 9.88 13.08
CA VAL A 86 -3.77 9.06 14.13
C VAL A 86 -4.54 9.07 15.45
N ASP A 87 -5.29 10.13 15.74
CA ASP A 87 -6.11 10.24 16.97
C ASP A 87 -7.38 9.37 16.90
N GLY A 88 -7.72 8.83 15.73
CA GLY A 88 -8.86 7.93 15.56
C GLY A 88 -8.55 6.45 15.82
N PHE A 89 -7.29 6.10 16.11
CA PHE A 89 -6.89 4.73 16.46
C PHE A 89 -7.10 4.44 17.96
N PRO A 90 -7.25 3.16 18.37
CA PRO A 90 -7.37 2.79 19.78
C PRO A 90 -6.26 3.39 20.68
N GLU A 91 -6.64 3.92 21.84
CA GLU A 91 -5.74 4.67 22.74
C GLU A 91 -4.55 3.86 23.27
N HIS A 92 -4.69 2.53 23.36
CA HIS A 92 -3.63 1.64 23.81
C HIS A 92 -2.49 1.49 22.79
N LEU A 93 -2.70 1.89 21.53
CA LEU A 93 -1.71 1.77 20.47
C LEU A 93 -0.75 2.96 20.49
N ARG A 94 0.55 2.66 20.40
CA ARG A 94 1.57 3.69 20.29
C ARG A 94 1.61 4.25 18.87
N LEU A 95 2.06 5.50 18.74
CA LEU A 95 2.17 6.16 17.45
C LEU A 95 3.06 5.39 16.44
N ASP A 96 4.11 4.71 16.89
CA ASP A 96 4.96 3.91 16.01
C ASP A 96 4.24 2.64 15.49
N GLU A 97 3.29 2.09 16.25
CA GLU A 97 2.46 0.96 15.83
C GLU A 97 1.42 1.41 14.81
N ILE A 98 0.74 2.54 15.08
CA ILE A 98 -0.22 3.17 14.16
C ILE A 98 0.44 3.50 12.82
N THR A 99 1.57 4.21 12.84
CA THR A 99 2.26 4.63 11.61
C THR A 99 2.86 3.46 10.82
N ARG A 100 3.32 2.40 11.49
CA ARG A 100 3.71 1.14 10.83
C ARG A 100 2.51 0.48 10.16
N LEU A 101 1.37 0.41 10.84
CA LEU A 101 0.16 -0.21 10.29
C LEU A 101 -0.37 0.56 9.09
N LEU A 102 -0.47 1.89 9.18
CA LEU A 102 -0.81 2.77 8.06
C LEU A 102 0.12 2.55 6.87
N ALA A 103 1.44 2.52 7.09
CA ALA A 103 2.40 2.27 6.02
C ALA A 103 2.26 0.87 5.39
N ARG A 104 1.92 -0.16 6.18
CA ARG A 104 1.75 -1.55 5.72
C ARG A 104 0.53 -1.73 4.82
N VAL A 105 -0.57 -1.02 5.09
CA VAL A 105 -1.74 -1.00 4.21
C VAL A 105 -1.57 -0.05 3.02
N GLY A 106 -0.38 0.54 2.85
CA GLY A 106 -0.07 1.44 1.73
C GLY A 106 -0.54 2.88 1.94
N LEU A 107 -0.90 3.29 3.16
CA LEU A 107 -1.10 4.70 3.53
C LEU A 107 0.18 5.22 4.18
N GLY A 108 1.23 5.35 3.38
CA GLY A 108 2.59 5.64 3.84
C GLY A 108 2.92 7.12 3.99
N SER A 109 2.09 8.03 3.50
CA SER A 109 2.34 9.48 3.49
C SER A 109 2.15 10.10 4.88
N PRO A 110 3.21 10.59 5.57
CA PRO A 110 3.05 11.21 6.88
C PRO A 110 2.21 12.48 6.92
N PRO A 111 2.21 13.33 5.87
CA PRO A 111 1.24 14.43 5.75
C PRO A 111 -0.22 13.98 5.83
N SER A 112 -0.56 12.80 5.30
CA SER A 112 -1.93 12.26 5.37
C SER A 112 -2.30 11.81 6.79
N TRP A 113 -1.33 11.40 7.62
CA TRP A 113 -1.59 10.92 8.98
C TRP A 113 -1.99 12.03 9.96
N ARG A 114 -1.61 13.27 9.68
CA ARG A 114 -1.96 14.44 10.52
C ARG A 114 -3.27 15.11 10.09
N GLN A 115 -3.86 14.69 8.98
CA GLN A 115 -5.06 15.28 8.41
C GLN A 115 -6.32 14.66 9.02
N PRO A 116 -7.43 15.43 9.09
CA PRO A 116 -8.75 14.86 9.39
C PRO A 116 -9.20 13.85 8.36
N PHE A 117 -9.91 12.81 8.81
CA PHE A 117 -10.31 11.66 7.99
C PHE A 117 -11.15 12.05 6.76
N ASP A 118 -12.02 13.06 6.89
CA ASP A 118 -12.89 13.59 5.84
C ASP A 118 -12.12 14.31 4.72
N THR A 119 -10.91 14.81 4.99
CA THR A 119 -10.06 15.46 3.99
C THR A 119 -9.25 14.49 3.12
N LEU A 120 -9.28 13.20 3.45
CA LEU A 120 -8.56 12.15 2.74
C LEU A 120 -9.28 11.75 1.45
N SER A 121 -8.51 11.35 0.43
CA SER A 121 -9.07 10.72 -0.77
C SER A 121 -9.83 9.43 -0.44
N THR A 122 -10.72 8.98 -1.33
CA THR A 122 -11.46 7.72 -1.15
C THR A 122 -10.53 6.52 -0.92
N GLY A 123 -9.39 6.49 -1.63
CA GLY A 123 -8.35 5.47 -1.46
C GLY A 123 -7.63 5.52 -0.12
N GLU A 124 -7.33 6.72 0.38
CA GLU A 124 -6.72 6.89 1.70
C GLU A 124 -7.72 6.54 2.81
N ARG A 125 -9.00 6.92 2.68
CA ARG A 125 -10.07 6.55 3.63
C ARG A 125 -10.27 5.04 3.72
N PHE A 126 -10.30 4.34 2.59
CA PHE A 126 -10.37 2.88 2.56
C PHE A 126 -9.19 2.25 3.33
N ARG A 127 -7.95 2.68 3.04
CA ARG A 127 -6.75 2.17 3.73
C ARG A 127 -6.75 2.52 5.21
N ALA A 128 -7.21 3.71 5.59
CA ALA A 128 -7.35 4.12 6.99
C ALA A 128 -8.34 3.24 7.76
N ASN A 129 -9.53 2.98 7.21
CA ASN A 129 -10.51 2.05 7.79
C ASN A 129 -9.92 0.65 7.94
N LEU A 130 -9.24 0.16 6.90
CA LEU A 130 -8.61 -1.15 6.96
C LEU A 130 -7.50 -1.23 8.02
N ALA A 131 -6.66 -0.20 8.11
CA ALA A 131 -5.65 -0.11 9.16
C ALA A 131 -6.30 -0.15 10.55
N ARG A 132 -7.38 0.61 10.76
CA ARG A 132 -8.09 0.62 12.04
C ARG A 132 -8.77 -0.71 12.36
N ALA A 133 -9.32 -1.41 11.36
CA ALA A 133 -9.87 -2.76 11.54
C ALA A 133 -8.78 -3.76 11.97
N LEU A 134 -7.62 -3.72 11.32
CA LEU A 134 -6.47 -4.57 11.64
C LEU A 134 -5.79 -4.21 12.97
N ALA A 135 -6.05 -3.01 13.49
CA ALA A 135 -5.46 -2.52 14.73
C ALA A 135 -5.92 -3.34 15.96
N SER A 136 -7.09 -3.99 15.87
CA SER A 136 -7.64 -4.85 16.93
C SER A 136 -7.19 -6.32 16.81
N ASP A 137 -6.26 -6.62 15.91
CA ASP A 137 -5.78 -7.99 15.60
C ASP A 137 -6.89 -9.04 15.49
N PRO A 138 -7.92 -8.81 14.65
CA PRO A 138 -9.05 -9.72 14.55
C PRO A 138 -8.62 -11.08 13.98
N GLU A 139 -9.27 -12.15 14.43
CA GLU A 139 -9.05 -13.50 13.86
C GLU A 139 -9.54 -13.57 12.41
N ARG A 140 -10.65 -12.89 12.10
CA ARG A 140 -11.25 -12.79 10.77
C ARG A 140 -11.66 -11.35 10.49
N LEU A 141 -11.44 -10.91 9.27
CA LEU A 141 -11.88 -9.62 8.75
C LEU A 141 -12.53 -9.83 7.39
N VAL A 142 -13.73 -9.30 7.20
CA VAL A 142 -14.46 -9.39 5.94
C VAL A 142 -14.69 -7.97 5.41
N VAL A 143 -14.32 -7.73 4.16
CA VAL A 143 -14.50 -6.44 3.51
C VAL A 143 -15.46 -6.63 2.35
N ASP A 144 -16.72 -6.23 2.56
CA ASP A 144 -17.66 -6.07 1.46
C ASP A 144 -17.27 -4.83 0.63
N GLU A 145 -17.49 -4.88 -0.68
CA GLU A 145 -17.05 -3.84 -1.63
C GLU A 145 -15.54 -3.53 -1.60
N PHE A 146 -14.73 -4.58 -1.43
CA PHE A 146 -13.28 -4.52 -1.41
C PHE A 146 -12.74 -3.79 -2.65
N THR A 147 -12.20 -2.60 -2.44
CA THR A 147 -11.61 -1.72 -3.46
C THR A 147 -12.53 -1.34 -4.63
N SER A 148 -13.86 -1.53 -4.50
CA SER A 148 -14.81 -1.23 -5.58
C SER A 148 -14.85 0.25 -5.95
N ASN A 149 -14.63 1.13 -4.97
CA ASN A 149 -14.68 2.59 -5.16
C ASN A 149 -13.31 3.22 -5.45
N LEU A 150 -12.30 2.42 -5.78
CA LEU A 150 -10.94 2.90 -6.05
C LEU A 150 -10.61 2.86 -7.53
N ASP A 151 -9.75 3.77 -7.97
CA ASP A 151 -9.08 3.62 -9.27
C ASP A 151 -8.41 2.24 -9.38
N ARG A 152 -8.41 1.65 -10.59
CA ARG A 152 -7.97 0.26 -10.77
C ARG A 152 -6.50 0.05 -10.45
N ARG A 153 -5.61 1.01 -10.73
CA ARG A 153 -4.19 0.91 -10.33
C ARG A 153 -4.06 0.95 -8.81
N VAL A 154 -4.76 1.89 -8.18
CA VAL A 154 -4.79 2.06 -6.73
C VAL A 154 -5.31 0.79 -6.04
N ALA A 155 -6.39 0.19 -6.56
CA ALA A 155 -6.96 -1.07 -6.08
C ALA A 155 -5.96 -2.23 -6.15
N ARG A 156 -5.28 -2.41 -7.30
CA ARG A 156 -4.25 -3.45 -7.51
C ARG A 156 -3.11 -3.30 -6.51
N TYR A 157 -2.57 -2.09 -6.32
CA TYR A 157 -1.44 -1.85 -5.43
C TYR A 157 -1.81 -1.90 -3.94
N ALA A 158 -2.99 -1.42 -3.57
CA ALA A 158 -3.53 -1.60 -2.22
C ALA A 158 -3.72 -3.09 -1.90
N SER A 159 -4.33 -3.85 -2.82
CA SER A 159 -4.50 -5.31 -2.68
C SER A 159 -3.17 -6.01 -2.41
N SER A 160 -2.09 -5.54 -3.05
CA SER A 160 -0.76 -6.04 -2.80
C SER A 160 -0.28 -5.84 -1.37
N ALA A 161 -0.42 -4.61 -0.87
CA ALA A 161 0.01 -4.21 0.46
C ALA A 161 -0.78 -4.98 1.54
N ILE A 162 -2.08 -5.11 1.30
CA ILE A 162 -3.02 -5.82 2.16
C ILE A 162 -2.66 -7.31 2.22
N ALA A 163 -2.44 -7.95 1.07
CA ALA A 163 -2.05 -9.36 1.02
C ALA A 163 -0.80 -9.63 1.85
N LYS A 164 0.24 -8.78 1.71
CA LYS A 164 1.46 -8.89 2.51
C LYS A 164 1.16 -8.72 4.00
N THR A 165 0.34 -7.73 4.36
CA THR A 165 0.00 -7.42 5.76
C THR A 165 -0.77 -8.55 6.41
N ILE A 166 -1.77 -9.12 5.73
CA ILE A 166 -2.58 -10.24 6.23
C ILE A 166 -1.71 -11.49 6.43
N ARG A 167 -0.82 -11.79 5.48
CA ARG A 167 0.06 -12.97 5.57
C ARG A 167 1.14 -12.86 6.66
N GLU A 168 1.52 -11.64 7.04
CA GLU A 168 2.40 -11.39 8.20
C GLU A 168 1.64 -11.42 9.55
N ARG A 169 0.30 -11.51 9.54
CA ARG A 169 -0.57 -11.49 10.72
C ARG A 169 -1.33 -12.81 10.87
N ARG A 170 -2.01 -12.97 12.01
CA ARG A 170 -2.86 -14.12 12.27
C ARG A 170 -4.26 -14.00 11.67
N THR A 171 -4.66 -12.79 11.26
CA THR A 171 -5.96 -12.48 10.66
C THR A 171 -6.19 -13.26 9.36
N ARG A 172 -7.42 -13.75 9.18
CA ARG A 172 -7.95 -14.24 7.90
C ARG A 172 -8.78 -13.14 7.23
N LEU A 173 -8.51 -12.83 5.97
CA LEU A 173 -9.25 -11.84 5.20
C LEU A 173 -10.22 -12.52 4.24
N VAL A 174 -11.48 -12.09 4.20
CA VAL A 174 -12.41 -12.37 3.10
C VAL A 174 -12.72 -11.04 2.40
N ALA A 175 -12.40 -10.95 1.11
CA ALA A 175 -12.70 -9.77 0.31
C ALA A 175 -13.84 -10.09 -0.67
N ALA A 176 -14.85 -9.22 -0.77
CA ALA A 176 -15.88 -9.32 -1.80
C ALA A 176 -15.80 -8.11 -2.74
N THR A 177 -15.75 -8.33 -4.05
CA THR A 177 -15.57 -7.26 -5.03
C THR A 177 -16.22 -7.58 -6.38
N CYS A 178 -16.56 -6.57 -7.16
CA CYS A 178 -17.03 -6.76 -8.54
C CYS A 178 -15.90 -6.83 -9.58
N HIS A 179 -14.64 -6.64 -9.16
CA HIS A 179 -13.50 -6.58 -10.06
C HIS A 179 -12.51 -7.73 -9.84
N ASP A 180 -12.33 -8.61 -10.82
CA ASP A 180 -11.41 -9.77 -10.73
C ASP A 180 -9.93 -9.39 -10.94
N ASP A 181 -9.63 -8.19 -11.45
CA ASP A 181 -8.27 -7.70 -11.70
C ASP A 181 -7.39 -7.63 -10.43
N VAL A 182 -8.00 -7.48 -9.24
CA VAL A 182 -7.27 -7.50 -7.97
C VAL A 182 -6.82 -8.89 -7.55
N SER A 183 -7.40 -9.97 -8.12
CA SER A 183 -7.09 -11.35 -7.73
C SER A 183 -5.61 -11.68 -7.87
N ALA A 184 -4.96 -11.21 -8.94
CA ALA A 184 -3.54 -11.41 -9.20
C ALA A 184 -2.62 -10.67 -8.21
N TRP A 185 -3.13 -9.62 -7.55
CA TRP A 185 -2.38 -8.77 -6.63
C TRP A 185 -2.60 -9.16 -5.17
N LEU A 186 -3.85 -9.48 -4.84
CA LEU A 186 -4.29 -9.98 -3.54
C LEU A 186 -3.80 -11.42 -3.30
N CYS A 187 -3.65 -12.20 -4.37
CA CYS A 187 -3.23 -13.60 -4.35
C CYS A 187 -4.04 -14.43 -3.34
N PRO A 188 -5.37 -14.51 -3.49
CA PRO A 188 -6.21 -15.24 -2.54
C PRO A 188 -5.92 -16.75 -2.60
N ASP A 189 -6.12 -17.42 -1.47
CA ASP A 189 -5.99 -18.85 -1.28
C ASP A 189 -7.20 -19.60 -1.86
N TRP A 190 -8.38 -18.97 -1.92
CA TRP A 190 -9.56 -19.46 -2.61
C TRP A 190 -10.34 -18.32 -3.27
N ILE A 191 -11.08 -18.64 -4.33
CA ILE A 191 -11.94 -17.70 -5.05
C ILE A 191 -13.32 -18.32 -5.26
N VAL A 192 -14.34 -17.55 -4.92
CA VAL A 192 -15.74 -17.79 -5.28
C VAL A 192 -16.11 -16.84 -6.41
N ASP A 193 -16.56 -17.40 -7.54
CA ASP A 193 -17.11 -16.63 -8.65
C ASP A 193 -18.63 -16.75 -8.63
N MET A 194 -19.32 -15.67 -8.22
CA MET A 194 -20.76 -15.58 -8.10
C MET A 194 -21.48 -15.53 -9.44
N ALA A 195 -20.80 -15.17 -10.53
CA ALA A 195 -21.41 -15.21 -11.86
C ALA A 195 -21.53 -16.65 -12.36
N ARG A 196 -20.55 -17.48 -12.02
CA ARG A 196 -20.47 -18.89 -12.42
C ARG A 196 -20.92 -19.87 -11.34
N LEU A 197 -21.22 -19.37 -10.14
CA LEU A 197 -21.49 -20.16 -8.92
C LEU A 197 -20.42 -21.26 -8.72
N SER A 198 -19.16 -20.86 -8.86
CA SER A 198 -18.03 -21.80 -8.80
C SER A 198 -17.05 -21.43 -7.70
N PHE A 199 -16.50 -22.45 -7.06
CA PHE A 199 -15.42 -22.33 -6.10
C PHE A 199 -14.12 -22.87 -6.71
N ARG A 200 -13.01 -22.21 -6.42
CA ARG A 200 -11.67 -22.70 -6.77
C ARG A 200 -10.67 -22.39 -5.66
N TRP A 201 -9.87 -23.39 -5.31
CA TRP A 201 -8.62 -23.16 -4.58
C TRP A 201 -7.61 -22.44 -5.47
N ARG A 202 -6.63 -21.79 -4.85
CA ARG A 202 -5.58 -21.04 -5.52
C ARG A 202 -4.86 -21.89 -6.58
N SER A 203 -4.73 -21.31 -7.77
CA SER A 203 -3.68 -21.67 -8.73
C SER A 203 -2.45 -20.82 -8.44
N LEU A 204 -1.24 -21.38 -8.59
CA LEU A 204 0.04 -20.67 -8.40
C LEU A 204 0.19 -19.54 -9.44
N ARG A 205 -0.46 -18.41 -9.21
CA ARG A 205 -0.30 -17.19 -10.00
C ARG A 205 0.77 -16.32 -9.35
N ARG A 206 1.78 -15.97 -10.15
CA ARG A 206 2.74 -14.93 -9.76
C ARG A 206 2.06 -13.57 -9.86
N ARG A 207 2.44 -12.68 -8.94
CA ARG A 207 2.05 -11.28 -9.07
C ARG A 207 2.59 -10.73 -10.41
N PRO A 208 1.80 -9.90 -11.13
CA PRO A 208 2.31 -9.21 -12.31
C PRO A 208 3.59 -8.42 -11.99
N ALA A 209 4.54 -8.41 -12.92
CA ALA A 209 5.72 -7.57 -12.79
C ALA A 209 5.30 -6.09 -12.86
N ILE A 210 5.97 -5.24 -12.07
CA ILE A 210 5.89 -3.79 -12.22
C ILE A 210 7.18 -3.35 -12.89
N GLU A 211 7.08 -2.79 -14.09
CA GLU A 211 8.20 -2.15 -14.74
C GLU A 211 8.38 -0.75 -14.15
N LEU A 212 9.54 -0.54 -13.53
CA LEU A 212 9.94 0.74 -12.96
C LEU A 212 11.07 1.31 -13.80
N GLU A 213 10.75 2.29 -14.63
CA GLU A 213 11.74 3.03 -15.39
C GLU A 213 12.35 4.12 -14.52
N ILE A 214 13.66 4.31 -14.64
CA ILE A 214 14.40 5.24 -13.78
C ILE A 214 15.14 6.22 -14.67
N HIS A 215 14.77 7.49 -14.54
CA HIS A 215 15.28 8.59 -15.35
C HIS A 215 15.94 9.63 -14.46
N ARG A 216 16.99 10.28 -14.96
CA ARG A 216 17.52 11.50 -14.32
C ARG A 216 16.56 12.64 -14.61
N CYS A 217 16.26 13.47 -13.61
CA CYS A 217 15.32 14.59 -13.78
C CYS A 217 15.84 15.90 -13.18
N ASP A 218 15.18 17.00 -13.54
CA ASP A 218 15.42 18.30 -12.92
C ASP A 218 14.80 18.39 -11.52
N ARG A 219 15.32 19.32 -10.70
CA ARG A 219 14.80 19.61 -9.36
C ARG A 219 13.35 20.11 -9.38
N GLY A 220 12.88 20.67 -10.49
CA GLY A 220 11.50 21.14 -10.69
C GLY A 220 10.45 20.06 -10.45
N GLU A 221 10.77 18.78 -10.75
CA GLU A 221 9.89 17.64 -10.49
C GLU A 221 9.53 17.50 -9.00
N TRP A 222 10.40 17.97 -8.11
CA TRP A 222 10.17 17.91 -6.66
C TRP A 222 8.85 18.57 -6.23
N LYS A 223 8.36 19.58 -6.96
CA LYS A 223 7.07 20.24 -6.67
C LYS A 223 5.91 19.26 -6.56
N ARG A 224 5.90 18.19 -7.37
CA ARG A 224 4.88 17.14 -7.36
C ARG A 224 4.96 16.24 -6.12
N PHE A 225 6.17 16.00 -5.60
CA PHE A 225 6.43 15.03 -4.53
C PHE A 225 6.52 15.68 -3.14
N ALA A 226 6.87 16.96 -3.07
CA ALA A 226 7.04 17.70 -1.83
C ALA A 226 5.82 17.62 -0.88
N PRO A 227 4.56 17.71 -1.36
CA PRO A 227 3.39 17.62 -0.48
C PRO A 227 3.26 16.28 0.27
N HIS A 228 3.88 15.22 -0.24
CA HIS A 228 3.81 13.87 0.32
C HIS A 228 5.04 13.51 1.18
N HIS A 229 5.97 14.43 1.37
CA HIS A 229 7.19 14.20 2.14
C HIS A 229 7.12 14.79 3.55
N TYR A 230 7.84 14.16 4.48
CA TYR A 230 7.78 14.48 5.90
C TYR A 230 8.78 15.55 6.38
N LEU A 231 9.70 16.00 5.52
CA LEU A 231 10.62 17.13 5.75
C LEU A 231 10.23 18.31 4.87
N SER A 232 10.80 19.50 5.15
CA SER A 232 10.59 20.72 4.37
C SER A 232 10.57 20.50 2.86
N GLY A 233 9.74 21.30 2.18
CA GLY A 233 9.60 21.29 0.73
C GLY A 233 10.80 21.85 -0.04
N THR A 234 11.85 22.32 0.63
CA THR A 234 13.08 22.80 -0.03
C THR A 234 14.07 21.67 -0.26
N LEU A 235 14.49 21.49 -1.52
CA LEU A 235 15.50 20.52 -1.93
C LEU A 235 16.90 21.18 -1.94
N ASN A 236 17.94 20.44 -1.53
CA ASN A 236 19.30 20.97 -1.59
C ASN A 236 19.69 21.36 -3.03
N PRO A 237 20.32 22.53 -3.28
CA PRO A 237 20.66 22.96 -4.63
C PRO A 237 21.59 22.03 -5.41
N SER A 238 22.45 21.29 -4.70
CA SER A 238 23.38 20.32 -5.27
C SER A 238 22.77 18.91 -5.44
N ALA A 239 21.48 18.74 -5.12
CA ALA A 239 20.83 17.44 -5.20
C ALA A 239 20.72 16.96 -6.64
N ARG A 240 21.17 15.72 -6.86
CA ARG A 240 20.96 14.98 -8.11
C ARG A 240 19.66 14.21 -7.97
N CYS A 241 18.75 14.39 -8.93
CA CYS A 241 17.38 13.94 -8.85
C CYS A 241 17.09 12.84 -9.87
N PHE A 242 16.26 11.90 -9.44
CA PHE A 242 15.85 10.74 -10.21
C PHE A 242 14.35 10.54 -10.07
N LEU A 243 13.72 10.21 -11.19
CA LEU A 243 12.29 9.94 -11.30
C LEU A 243 12.10 8.45 -11.58
N GLY A 244 11.25 7.80 -10.78
CA GLY A 244 10.72 6.48 -11.07
C GLY A 244 9.38 6.61 -11.78
N VAL A 245 9.26 6.05 -12.97
CA VAL A 245 8.06 6.09 -13.82
C VAL A 245 7.49 4.66 -13.92
N VAL A 246 6.18 4.55 -13.76
CA VAL A 246 5.43 3.28 -13.88
C VAL A 246 4.17 3.56 -14.70
N GLU A 247 3.93 2.77 -15.75
CA GLU A 247 2.79 2.98 -16.66
C GLU A 247 2.70 4.46 -17.11
N GLU A 248 3.82 5.00 -17.60
CA GLU A 248 3.99 6.40 -18.07
C GLU A 248 3.75 7.49 -17.02
N SER A 249 3.47 7.10 -15.77
CA SER A 249 3.13 7.99 -14.68
C SER A 249 4.30 8.12 -13.71
N ALA A 250 4.64 9.35 -13.33
CA ALA A 250 5.63 9.61 -12.29
C ALA A 250 5.17 9.00 -10.95
N ALA A 251 5.85 7.94 -10.51
CA ALA A 251 5.43 7.13 -9.36
C ALA A 251 6.25 7.44 -8.10
N ALA A 252 7.55 7.69 -8.27
CA ALA A 252 8.46 7.96 -7.16
C ALA A 252 9.58 8.92 -7.55
N PHE A 253 10.17 9.54 -6.53
CA PHE A 253 11.26 10.48 -6.67
C PHE A 253 12.35 10.15 -5.66
N CYS A 254 13.61 10.19 -6.10
CA CYS A 254 14.77 10.03 -5.25
C CYS A 254 15.79 11.14 -5.53
N ALA A 255 16.30 11.77 -4.47
CA ALA A 255 17.34 12.77 -4.55
C ALA A 255 18.55 12.34 -3.72
N VAL A 256 19.75 12.60 -4.26
CA VAL A 256 21.03 12.27 -3.62
C VAL A 256 21.89 13.52 -3.56
N VAL A 257 22.60 13.71 -2.44
CA VAL A 257 23.58 14.79 -2.26
C VAL A 257 24.97 14.21 -2.05
N HIS A 258 25.97 14.88 -2.61
CA HIS A 258 27.37 14.59 -2.31
C HIS A 258 27.72 15.18 -0.95
N GLN A 259 28.42 14.42 -0.11
CA GLN A 259 29.02 14.90 1.13
C GLN A 259 30.54 14.98 0.92
N PRO A 260 31.06 16.14 0.46
CA PRO A 260 32.50 16.32 0.33
C PRO A 260 33.13 16.36 1.72
N HIS A 261 34.17 15.55 1.92
CA HIS A 261 34.97 15.55 3.15
C HIS A 261 36.36 15.00 2.82
N PRO A 262 37.46 15.61 3.31
CA PRO A 262 38.83 15.23 2.93
C PRO A 262 39.15 13.74 3.10
N ARG A 263 38.63 13.11 4.16
CA ARG A 263 38.90 11.69 4.49
C ARG A 263 37.69 10.76 4.47
N ARG A 264 36.48 11.30 4.28
CA ARG A 264 35.21 10.58 4.48
C ARG A 264 34.15 10.97 3.45
N SER A 265 34.59 11.28 2.23
CA SER A 265 33.68 11.66 1.16
C SER A 265 32.71 10.52 0.87
N GLY A 266 31.43 10.85 0.68
CA GLY A 266 30.38 9.87 0.46
C GLY A 266 29.15 10.47 -0.18
N TRP A 267 28.20 9.61 -0.52
CA TRP A 267 26.89 10.00 -1.01
C TRP A 267 25.86 9.82 0.08
N ARG A 268 24.87 10.71 0.12
CA ARG A 268 23.76 10.61 1.05
C ARG A 268 22.44 10.74 0.32
N GLU A 269 21.55 9.78 0.55
CA GLU A 269 20.14 9.90 0.17
C GLU A 269 19.52 11.11 0.88
N HIS A 270 18.94 12.00 0.09
CA HIS A 270 18.40 13.27 0.56
C HIS A 270 16.88 13.22 0.73
N ARG A 271 16.16 12.69 -0.27
CA ARG A 271 14.70 12.56 -0.29
C ARG A 271 14.34 11.30 -1.06
N THR A 272 13.37 10.55 -0.55
CA THR A 272 12.74 9.45 -1.28
C THR A 272 11.25 9.52 -1.01
N VAL A 273 10.45 9.65 -2.06
CA VAL A 273 8.99 9.78 -2.00
C VAL A 273 8.39 8.84 -3.02
N CYS A 274 7.30 8.18 -2.65
CA CYS A 274 6.43 7.47 -3.57
C CYS A 274 5.03 8.06 -3.42
N LEU A 275 4.40 8.42 -4.54
CA LEU A 275 3.07 9.05 -4.51
C LEU A 275 2.02 8.07 -3.96
N PRO A 276 0.96 8.55 -3.28
CA PRO A 276 -0.05 7.71 -2.62
C PRO A 276 -0.62 6.59 -3.50
N ASP A 277 -0.85 6.89 -4.78
CA ASP A 277 -1.42 5.94 -5.74
C ASP A 277 -0.50 4.74 -6.03
N PHE A 278 0.81 4.89 -5.78
CA PHE A 278 1.85 3.89 -6.04
C PHE A 278 2.38 3.22 -4.76
N GLN A 279 1.83 3.57 -3.60
CA GLN A 279 2.25 3.01 -2.31
C GLN A 279 1.69 1.59 -2.11
N GLY A 280 2.49 0.74 -1.45
CA GLY A 280 2.07 -0.62 -1.07
C GLY A 280 2.69 -1.76 -1.90
N VAL A 281 3.44 -1.43 -2.95
CA VAL A 281 4.11 -2.41 -3.84
C VAL A 281 5.64 -2.32 -3.82
N GLY A 282 6.22 -1.40 -3.04
CA GLY A 282 7.66 -1.28 -2.88
C GLY A 282 8.38 -0.46 -3.96
N ILE A 283 7.67 0.35 -4.75
CA ILE A 283 8.27 1.22 -5.78
C ILE A 283 9.31 2.17 -5.16
N GLY A 284 8.98 2.86 -4.07
CA GLY A 284 9.91 3.80 -3.42
C GLY A 284 11.17 3.14 -2.86
N THR A 285 11.05 1.93 -2.29
CA THR A 285 12.19 1.15 -1.80
C THR A 285 13.04 0.63 -2.96
N ALA A 286 12.41 0.15 -4.03
CA ALA A 286 13.13 -0.32 -5.23
C ALA A 286 13.91 0.83 -5.91
N LEU A 287 13.30 2.01 -6.02
CA LEU A 287 13.99 3.20 -6.52
C LEU A 287 15.19 3.56 -5.61
N SER A 288 14.99 3.58 -4.29
CA SER A 288 16.06 3.85 -3.31
C SER A 288 17.23 2.88 -3.46
N ASP A 289 16.95 1.57 -3.55
CA ASP A 289 17.96 0.52 -3.67
C ASP A 289 18.72 0.63 -4.99
N MET A 290 18.00 0.86 -6.10
CA MET A 290 18.63 1.09 -7.40
C MET A 290 19.57 2.29 -7.33
N ILE A 291 19.09 3.46 -6.89
CA ILE A 291 19.93 4.66 -6.80
C ILE A 291 21.14 4.44 -5.88
N ALA A 292 20.96 3.75 -4.74
CA ALA A 292 22.06 3.40 -3.86
C ALA A 292 23.12 2.54 -4.57
N SER A 293 22.71 1.52 -5.34
CA SER A 293 23.61 0.66 -6.11
C SER A 293 24.40 1.40 -7.20
N LEU A 294 23.78 2.40 -7.84
CA LEU A 294 24.42 3.23 -8.87
C LEU A 294 25.51 4.12 -8.27
N TYR A 295 25.23 4.74 -7.12
CA TYR A 295 26.21 5.58 -6.44
C TYR A 295 27.27 4.77 -5.70
N HIS A 296 26.95 3.55 -5.28
CA HIS A 296 27.96 2.63 -4.75
C HIS A 296 29.04 2.31 -5.78
N ALA A 297 28.67 2.26 -7.08
CA ALA A 297 29.61 2.09 -8.19
C ALA A 297 30.65 3.22 -8.33
N THR A 298 30.48 4.36 -7.65
CA THR A 298 31.53 5.41 -7.65
C THR A 298 32.69 5.10 -6.69
N GLY A 299 32.68 3.95 -6.01
CA GLY A 299 33.68 3.59 -4.99
C GLY A 299 33.56 4.40 -3.69
N LYS A 300 32.46 5.14 -3.48
CA LYS A 300 32.22 5.94 -2.27
C LYS A 300 31.06 5.35 -1.47
N PRO A 301 31.09 5.44 -0.12
CA PRO A 301 29.99 4.94 0.70
C PRO A 301 28.69 5.70 0.39
N PHE A 302 27.59 4.97 0.21
CA PHE A 302 26.24 5.53 0.11
C PHE A 302 25.49 5.33 1.41
N ARG A 303 24.96 6.41 1.97
CA ARG A 303 24.28 6.39 3.27
C ARG A 303 22.86 6.93 3.16
N SER A 304 21.97 6.40 3.97
CA SER A 304 20.63 6.97 4.13
C SER A 304 20.25 7.10 5.60
N VAL A 305 19.60 8.21 5.92
CA VAL A 305 19.06 8.49 7.26
C VAL A 305 17.57 8.75 7.09
N THR A 306 16.74 7.92 7.70
CA THR A 306 15.28 7.96 7.52
C THR A 306 14.54 7.82 8.84
N ALA A 307 13.37 8.46 8.90
CA ALA A 307 12.38 8.29 9.96
C ALA A 307 11.12 7.55 9.47
N HIS A 308 11.07 7.18 8.18
CA HIS A 308 9.90 6.57 7.58
C HIS A 308 9.82 5.08 7.91
N PRO A 309 8.75 4.58 8.56
CA PRO A 309 8.65 3.19 9.01
C PRO A 309 8.89 2.17 7.89
N ALA A 310 8.23 2.32 6.74
CA ALA A 310 8.39 1.38 5.62
C ALA A 310 9.85 1.26 5.10
N LEU A 311 10.59 2.37 5.02
CA LEU A 311 12.00 2.34 4.60
C LEU A 311 12.89 1.69 5.66
N ILE A 312 12.60 1.91 6.95
CA ILE A 312 13.32 1.28 8.05
C ILE A 312 13.08 -0.24 8.01
N ASP A 313 11.82 -0.66 7.96
CA ASP A 313 11.43 -2.08 7.96
C ASP A 313 12.02 -2.81 6.73
N HIS A 314 11.99 -2.18 5.55
CA HIS A 314 12.61 -2.71 4.34
C HIS A 314 14.11 -2.95 4.51
N ARG A 315 14.85 -1.94 4.97
CA ARG A 315 16.31 -2.00 5.09
C ARG A 315 16.80 -2.90 6.20
N VAL A 316 16.01 -3.08 7.27
CA VAL A 316 16.33 -4.05 8.33
C VAL A 316 16.22 -5.49 7.82
N ARG A 317 15.32 -5.76 6.85
CA ARG A 317 15.12 -7.08 6.26
C ARG A 317 15.98 -7.34 5.02
N SER A 318 16.59 -6.31 4.45
CA SER A 318 17.41 -6.42 3.23
C SER A 318 18.87 -6.73 3.55
N ASN A 319 19.46 -7.64 2.78
CA ASN A 319 20.90 -7.94 2.86
C ASN A 319 21.77 -6.84 2.22
N ASP A 320 21.17 -5.93 1.45
CA ASP A 320 21.89 -4.85 0.77
C ASP A 320 22.13 -3.63 1.67
N TRP A 321 21.59 -3.62 2.88
CA TRP A 321 21.67 -2.49 3.81
C TRP A 321 22.23 -2.90 5.16
N ARG A 322 23.27 -2.19 5.60
CA ARG A 322 23.86 -2.35 6.92
C ARG A 322 23.38 -1.24 7.85
N LEU A 323 22.78 -1.62 8.98
CA LEU A 323 22.40 -0.68 10.03
C LEU A 323 23.64 -0.10 10.71
N ARG A 324 23.80 1.24 10.65
CA ARG A 324 24.90 1.98 11.28
C ARG A 324 24.51 2.54 12.65
N ARG A 325 23.26 3.00 12.79
CA ARG A 325 22.73 3.57 14.03
C ARG A 325 21.24 3.22 14.13
N ARG A 326 20.85 2.57 15.23
CA ARG A 326 19.44 2.33 15.58
C ARG A 326 18.72 3.67 15.78
N ALA A 327 17.40 3.66 15.63
CA ALA A 327 16.59 4.81 16.02
C ALA A 327 16.70 5.04 17.53
N SER A 328 17.52 6.00 17.94
CA SER A 328 17.69 6.44 19.33
C SER A 328 17.12 7.85 19.52
N ARG A 329 16.78 8.22 20.76
CA ARG A 329 16.60 9.63 21.14
C ARG A 329 17.92 10.34 20.84
N THR A 330 17.94 11.29 19.91
CA THR A 330 19.02 12.29 19.87
C THR A 330 18.93 13.08 21.17
N GLN A 331 20.07 13.25 21.86
CA GLN A 331 20.16 14.14 23.02
C GLN A 331 19.58 15.50 22.66
N GLN A 332 18.79 16.08 23.57
CA GLN A 332 18.26 17.44 23.44
C GLN A 332 19.40 18.38 23.05
N PRO A 333 19.26 19.18 21.98
CA PRO A 333 20.18 20.28 21.74
C PRO A 333 20.13 21.20 22.96
N LYS A 334 21.29 21.61 23.49
CA LYS A 334 21.38 22.64 24.53
C LYS A 334 20.61 23.88 24.03
N LEU A 335 19.80 24.46 24.91
CA LEU A 335 18.77 25.50 24.68
C LEU A 335 19.20 26.79 23.93
N ALA A 336 20.46 26.95 23.55
CA ALA A 336 20.98 28.19 22.95
C ALA A 336 20.87 28.28 21.41
N SER A 337 20.48 27.22 20.69
CA SER A 337 20.47 27.23 19.20
C SER A 337 19.09 27.00 18.55
N LEU A 338 18.00 27.38 19.22
CA LEU A 338 16.61 27.08 18.84
C LEU A 338 16.12 27.76 17.54
N ALA A 339 16.93 28.58 16.87
CA ALA A 339 16.61 29.08 15.55
C ALA A 339 17.12 28.11 14.45
N ARG A 340 16.20 27.37 13.83
CA ARG A 340 16.25 26.80 12.45
C ARG A 340 16.62 25.32 12.20
N SER A 341 16.74 24.44 13.20
CA SER A 341 17.00 23.01 12.91
C SER A 341 16.12 22.03 13.69
N TRP A 342 14.97 21.68 13.12
CA TRP A 342 14.09 20.58 13.57
C TRP A 342 14.72 19.17 13.49
N SER A 343 16.01 19.06 13.15
CA SER A 343 16.70 17.77 12.98
C SER A 343 17.00 17.05 14.31
N GLY A 344 17.02 17.76 15.44
CA GLY A 344 17.40 17.21 16.75
C GLY A 344 16.35 16.35 17.45
N VAL A 345 15.06 16.46 17.08
CA VAL A 345 13.94 15.80 17.80
C VAL A 345 13.51 14.47 17.15
N ARG A 346 13.97 14.19 15.93
CA ARG A 346 13.43 13.10 15.09
C ARG A 346 14.12 11.75 15.36
N ARG A 347 13.36 10.74 15.77
CA ARG A 347 13.85 9.33 15.83
C ARG A 347 14.18 8.86 14.41
N THR A 348 15.47 8.81 14.08
CA THR A 348 15.96 8.41 12.76
C THR A 348 16.88 7.20 12.88
N ALA A 349 16.82 6.29 11.91
CA ALA A 349 17.80 5.22 11.75
C ALA A 349 18.76 5.57 10.60
N ALA A 350 20.03 5.21 10.76
CA ALA A 350 21.07 5.42 9.75
C ALA A 350 21.51 4.08 9.17
N PHE A 351 21.56 4.01 7.85
CA PHE A 351 21.94 2.83 7.08
C PHE A 351 23.04 3.17 6.08
N GLU A 352 23.83 2.18 5.74
CA GLU A 352 24.83 2.22 4.67
C GLU A 352 24.52 1.10 3.68
N TYR A 353 24.52 1.44 2.39
CA TYR A 353 24.34 0.44 1.34
C TYR A 353 25.61 -0.40 1.22
N VAL A 354 25.44 -1.72 1.18
CA VAL A 354 26.49 -2.74 1.10
C VAL A 354 26.19 -3.80 0.03
N GLY A 355 25.08 -3.64 -0.71
CA GLY A 355 24.70 -4.52 -1.81
C GLY A 355 25.58 -4.34 -3.06
N ALA A 356 25.26 -5.09 -4.11
CA ALA A 356 26.01 -5.08 -5.36
C ALA A 356 25.99 -3.71 -6.05
N ALA A 357 27.14 -3.27 -6.55
CA ALA A 357 27.24 -2.07 -7.38
C ALA A 357 26.76 -2.34 -8.81
N ARG A 358 26.19 -1.31 -9.46
CA ARG A 358 25.70 -1.36 -10.86
C ARG A 358 26.45 -0.38 -11.77
N PRO A 359 27.69 -0.69 -12.17
CA PRO A 359 28.55 0.24 -12.88
C PRO A 359 28.11 0.55 -14.32
N LEU A 360 27.43 -0.38 -15.00
CA LEU A 360 26.95 -0.17 -16.37
C LEU A 360 25.81 0.83 -16.40
N GLU A 361 24.79 0.61 -15.58
CA GLU A 361 23.65 1.51 -15.41
C GLU A 361 24.10 2.87 -14.84
N ALA A 362 25.08 2.88 -13.94
CA ALA A 362 25.65 4.13 -13.42
C ALA A 362 26.37 4.95 -14.50
N LYS A 363 27.00 4.30 -15.50
CA LYS A 363 27.57 4.97 -16.67
C LYS A 363 26.46 5.53 -17.58
N GLN A 364 25.41 4.75 -17.86
CA GLN A 364 24.26 5.18 -18.68
C GLN A 364 23.59 6.44 -18.10
N LEU A 365 23.47 6.53 -16.77
CA LEU A 365 22.90 7.70 -16.09
C LEU A 365 23.91 8.83 -15.81
N GLY A 366 25.15 8.71 -16.32
CA GLY A 366 26.20 9.72 -16.19
C GLY A 366 26.68 9.95 -14.74
N ILE A 367 26.53 8.93 -13.88
CA ILE A 367 26.97 8.97 -12.47
C ILE A 367 28.45 8.63 -12.35
N VAL A 368 28.90 7.62 -13.10
CA VAL A 368 30.30 7.20 -13.24
C VAL A 368 30.78 7.61 -14.63
N ARG A 369 32.00 8.15 -14.74
CA ARG A 369 32.61 8.43 -16.04
C ARG A 369 33.02 7.09 -16.67
N GLY A 370 32.60 6.83 -17.91
CA GLY A 370 33.17 5.74 -18.68
C GLY A 370 34.67 5.98 -18.89
N GLU A 371 35.48 4.92 -18.89
CA GLU A 371 36.78 5.01 -19.55
C GLU A 371 36.49 5.34 -21.01
N ALA A 372 36.87 6.54 -21.44
CA ALA A 372 37.06 6.79 -22.86
C ALA A 372 38.24 5.92 -23.26
N LYS A 373 37.98 4.70 -23.75
CA LYS A 373 38.94 4.01 -24.60
C LYS A 373 39.03 4.83 -25.88
N VAL A 374 39.90 5.84 -25.85
CA VAL A 374 40.53 6.35 -27.06
C VAL A 374 41.38 5.21 -27.56
N VAL A 375 40.80 4.36 -28.41
CA VAL A 375 41.60 3.49 -29.27
C VAL A 375 42.13 4.42 -30.36
N SER A 376 43.27 5.05 -30.09
CA SER A 376 44.06 5.69 -31.13
C SER A 376 44.85 4.61 -31.85
N ARG A 377 44.43 4.36 -33.10
CA ARG A 377 45.02 3.54 -34.16
C ARG A 377 44.96 2.03 -33.97
#